data_AF-A0A0F9N4J8-F1
#
_entry.id   AF-A0A0F9N4J8-F1
#
_cell.length_a   1.000
_cell.length_b   1.000
_cell.length_c   1.000
_cell.angle_alpha   90.00
_cell.angle_beta   90.00
_cell.angle_gamma   90.00
#
_symmetry.space_group_name_H-M   'P 1'
#
loop_
_entity.id
_entity.type
_entity.pdbx_description
1 polymer ?
#
loop_
_entity_poly.entity_id
_entity_poly.type
_entity_poly.pdbx_seq_one_letter_code
_entity_poly.pdbx_strand_id
1 'polypeptide(L)' 'MRLSDNEYTNNKLYNGYDYDNQAWVLKGKYVKCGHPENMNCQCYGRRHEGESPTG' A
#
# COMPACT_ATOMS: atom_id res chain seq x y z
N MET A 1 -17.58 2.65 -3.21
CA MET A 1 -17.41 1.41 -2.43
C MET A 1 -15.93 1.07 -2.39
N ARG A 2 -15.28 1.13 -1.22
CA ARG A 2 -13.93 0.57 -1.01
C ARG A 2 -14.16 -0.81 -0.41
N LEU A 3 -14.07 -1.85 -1.25
CA LEU A 3 -14.16 -3.24 -0.80
C LEU A 3 -12.93 -3.49 0.08
N SER A 4 -13.18 -3.75 1.36
CA SER A 4 -12.20 -4.06 2.39
C SER A 4 -11.65 -5.49 2.25
N ASP A 5 -11.58 -6.01 1.03
CA ASP A 5 -11.13 -7.36 0.75
C ASP A 5 -9.70 -7.28 0.21
N ASN A 6 -8.74 -7.63 1.07
CA ASN A 6 -7.35 -7.77 0.66
C ASN A 6 -7.26 -8.92 -0.37
N GLU A 7 -6.92 -8.57 -1.60
CA GLU A 7 -6.67 -9.50 -2.70
C GLU A 7 -5.19 -9.91 -2.68
N TYR A 8 -4.96 -11.22 -2.62
CA TYR A 8 -3.63 -11.81 -2.68
C TYR A 8 -3.48 -12.59 -3.98
N THR A 9 -2.32 -12.46 -4.63
CA THR A 9 -1.94 -13.21 -5.83
C THR A 9 -0.61 -13.90 -5.57
N ASN A 10 -0.53 -15.22 -5.77
CA ASN A 10 0.71 -15.99 -5.53
C ASN A 10 1.31 -15.74 -4.13
N ASN A 11 0.47 -15.78 -3.09
CA ASN A 11 0.84 -15.46 -1.69
C ASN A 11 1.34 -14.03 -1.43
N LYS A 12 1.25 -13.12 -2.40
CA LYS A 12 1.62 -11.70 -2.22
C LYS A 12 0.40 -10.81 -2.25
N LEU A 13 0.39 -9.77 -1.41
CA LEU A 13 -0.69 -8.77 -1.44
C LEU A 13 -0.68 -8.07 -2.80
N TYR A 14 -1.80 -8.15 -3.51
CA TYR A 14 -1.97 -7.57 -4.85
C TYR A 14 -2.85 -6.33 -4.81
N ASN A 15 -3.97 -6.35 -4.08
CA ASN A 15 -4.77 -5.14 -3.81
C ASN A 15 -5.24 -5.17 -2.37
N GLY A 16 -4.99 -4.11 -1.60
CA GLY A 16 -5.48 -4.05 -0.23
C GLY A 16 -4.61 -3.19 0.67
N TYR A 17 -4.72 -3.41 1.96
CA TYR A 17 -3.90 -2.74 2.96
C TYR A 17 -2.88 -3.70 3.56
N ASP A 18 -1.61 -3.35 3.43
CA ASP A 18 -0.50 -4.01 4.09
C ASP A 18 -0.44 -3.47 5.53
N TYR A 19 -0.82 -4.32 6.48
CA TYR A 19 -0.88 -3.94 7.89
C TYR A 19 0.50 -3.89 8.55
N ASP A 20 1.49 -4.60 8.02
CA ASP A 20 2.86 -4.63 8.53
C ASP A 20 3.56 -3.29 8.24
N ASN A 21 3.50 -2.84 6.99
CA ASN A 21 4.09 -1.58 6.54
C ASN A 21 3.11 -0.39 6.63
N GLN A 22 1.88 -0.63 7.08
CA GLN A 22 0.80 0.37 7.17
C GLN A 22 0.61 1.14 5.84
N ALA A 23 0.62 0.41 4.72
CA ALA A 23 0.61 0.99 3.38
C ALA A 23 -0.44 0.34 2.48
N TRP A 24 -1.02 1.14 1.60
CA TRP A 24 -1.93 0.62 0.58
C TRP A 24 -1.14 0.01 -0.56
N VAL A 25 -1.60 -1.14 -1.03
CA VAL A 25 -1.08 -1.83 -2.21
C VAL A 25 -2.17 -1.83 -3.27
N LEU A 26 -1.79 -1.42 -4.48
CA LEU A 26 -2.65 -1.46 -5.66
C LEU A 26 -1.87 -2.07 -6.81
N LYS A 27 -2.46 -3.08 -7.48
CA LYS A 27 -1.85 -3.82 -8.59
C LYS A 27 -0.47 -4.41 -8.25
N GLY A 28 -0.32 -4.88 -7.02
CA GLY A 28 0.91 -5.47 -6.48
C GLY A 28 2.01 -4.45 -6.20
N LYS A 29 1.68 -3.16 -6.06
CA LYS A 29 2.64 -2.10 -5.75
C LYS A 29 2.13 -1.19 -4.65
N TYR A 30 3.01 -0.73 -3.78
CA TYR A 30 2.71 0.29 -2.79
C TYR A 30 2.30 1.59 -3.47
N VAL A 31 1.26 2.23 -2.93
CA VAL A 31 0.78 3.53 -3.41
C VAL A 31 1.00 4.62 -2.36
N LYS A 32 1.20 5.85 -2.84
CA LYS A 32 1.39 7.03 -2.01
C LYS A 32 0.27 7.19 -1.00
N CYS A 33 0.67 7.54 0.22
CA CYS A 33 -0.19 7.94 1.31
C CYS A 33 -1.12 9.11 0.86
N GLY A 34 -2.44 9.00 1.04
CA GLY A 34 -3.44 9.90 0.44
C GLY A 34 -3.72 11.22 1.19
N HIS A 35 -2.97 11.54 2.23
CA HIS A 35 -3.13 12.79 3.00
C HIS A 35 -2.27 13.91 2.35
N PRO A 36 -2.53 15.20 2.67
CA PRO A 36 -1.84 16.32 2.05
C PRO A 36 -0.31 16.29 2.22
N GLU A 37 0.39 16.83 1.22
CA GLU A 37 1.86 16.80 1.13
C GLU A 37 2.53 17.60 2.25
N ASN A 38 1.82 18.62 2.74
CA ASN A 38 2.24 19.52 3.81
C ASN A 38 2.31 18.83 5.18
N MET A 39 1.79 17.60 5.32
CA MET A 39 1.93 16.82 6.55
C MET A 39 3.30 16.14 6.70
N ASN A 40 4.21 16.24 5.71
CA ASN A 40 5.53 15.61 5.75
C ASN A 40 5.49 14.13 6.20
N CYS A 41 4.48 13.39 5.72
CA CYS A 41 4.30 11.94 5.93
C CYS A 41 5.62 11.20 5.67
N GLN A 42 6.06 10.44 6.67
CA GLN A 42 7.12 9.44 6.56
C GLN A 42 6.54 8.03 6.33
N CYS A 43 5.27 7.92 5.90
CA CYS A 43 4.59 6.65 5.71
C CYS A 43 5.29 5.81 4.64
N TYR A 44 5.28 4.50 4.85
CA TYR A 44 5.93 3.54 3.99
C TYR A 44 5.45 3.65 2.54
N GLY A 45 4.14 3.80 2.32
CA GLY A 45 3.56 3.92 0.97
C GLY A 45 4.10 5.10 0.13
N ARG A 46 4.57 6.20 0.74
CA ARG A 46 5.23 7.31 0.02
C ARG A 46 6.71 7.05 -0.21
N ARG A 47 7.38 6.44 0.77
CA ARG A 47 8.82 6.14 0.69
C ARG A 47 9.11 5.02 -0.30
N HIS A 48 8.18 4.09 -0.44
CA HIS A 48 8.28 2.88 -1.24
C HIS A 48 7.23 2.85 -2.37
N GLU A 49 6.76 4.02 -2.82
CA GLU A 49 5.79 4.12 -3.91
C GLU A 49 6.29 3.36 -5.15
N GLY A 50 5.48 2.44 -5.66
CA GLY A 50 5.82 1.62 -6.82
C GLY A 50 6.62 0.35 -6.50
N GLU A 51 7.07 0.15 -5.27
CA GLU A 51 7.70 -1.10 -4.83
C GLU A 51 6.65 -2.18 -4.57
N SER A 52 7.04 -3.43 -4.80
CA SER A 52 6.18 -4.58 -4.52
C SER A 52 6.20 -4.89 -3.02
N PRO A 53 5.06 -5.20 -2.38
CA PRO A 53 5.07 -5.70 -1.01
C PRO A 53 5.85 -7.00 -0.95
N THR A 54 6.79 -7.07 -0.01
CA THR A 54 7.51 -8.28 0.33
C THR A 54 6.63 -9.14 1.23
N GLY A 55 5.86 -10.03 0.61
CA GLY A 55 5.27 -11.21 1.25
C GLY A 55 6.09 -12.45 0.92
#